data_AF-A0AAV5SD00-F1
#
_entry.id   AF-A0AAV5SD00-F1
#
_cell.length_a   1.000
_cell.length_b   1.000
_cell.length_c   1.000
_cell.angle_alpha   90.00
_cell.angle_beta   90.00
_cell.angle_gamma   90.00
#
_symmetry.space_group_name_H-M   'P 1'
#
loop_
_entity.id
_entity.type
_entity.pdbx_description
1 polymer ?
#
loop_
_entity_poly.entity_id
_entity_poly.type
_entity_poly.pdbx_seq_one_letter_code
_entity_poly.pdbx_strand_id
1 'polypeptide(L)'
;MVSPMVRFVSHTMFGCVLLVGFILVQVSLLRLLIFDGFKEATSPLPNLHRIDRVMRRGNELLIEKYENRSRDPMELRWCKKIGEGWTKVVYECEGVAVKVPNTVGKNLRDCLEKEMDTSLKFRSEVCKRHLIESLIKDTITMTTFDGDPMVPELIAYHFPADSSTAERFQVSTPLGTPIDTISLLSMDWVDRMKLVQNITHFMQRNADRHFADLRRQQFVMINSLPHLIDFGDINFTANRTASSIHHAARLYDDFIDHFVHVGAPGGIDREILALAKLVNRHELTLDHIDEFIEKVVK
;
A
#
# COMPACT_ATOMS: atom_id res chain seq x y z
N MET A 1 25.10 54.23 26.47
CA MET A 1 25.58 53.06 25.69
C MET A 1 24.92 51.82 26.29
N VAL A 2 23.87 51.30 25.64
CA VAL A 2 23.17 50.06 26.04
C VAL A 2 23.01 49.20 24.78
N SER A 3 23.39 47.94 24.90
CA SER A 3 23.56 46.96 23.81
C SER A 3 22.21 46.43 23.26
N PRO A 4 22.06 46.21 21.94
CA PRO A 4 20.85 45.61 21.37
C PRO A 4 21.07 44.11 21.13
N MET A 5 20.66 43.26 22.07
CA MET A 5 20.71 41.81 21.89
C MET A 5 19.52 41.10 22.52
N VAL A 6 18.29 41.52 22.20
CA VAL A 6 17.07 40.74 22.50
C VAL A 6 15.99 41.00 21.44
N ARG A 7 16.17 40.52 20.20
CA ARG A 7 15.09 40.37 19.20
C ARG A 7 15.43 39.28 18.18
N PHE A 8 15.52 38.01 18.59
CA PHE A 8 15.66 36.92 17.60
C PHE A 8 15.12 35.55 18.03
N VAL A 9 14.08 35.47 18.88
CA VAL A 9 13.51 34.17 19.30
C VAL A 9 11.99 34.05 19.05
N SER A 10 11.31 35.09 18.58
CA SER A 10 9.83 35.06 18.47
C SER A 10 9.25 34.63 17.12
N HIS A 11 10.04 34.36 16.08
CA HIS A 11 9.51 34.04 14.74
C HIS A 11 9.69 32.58 14.32
N THR A 12 10.62 31.84 14.93
CA THR A 12 10.85 30.43 14.59
C THR A 12 9.84 29.48 15.26
N MET A 13 9.32 29.82 16.45
CA MET A 13 8.32 28.98 17.11
C MET A 13 6.90 29.12 16.54
N PHE A 14 6.55 30.26 15.94
CA PHE A 14 5.22 30.43 15.32
C PHE A 14 5.10 29.64 14.00
N GLY A 15 6.19 29.47 13.25
CA GLY A 15 6.22 28.67 12.03
C GLY A 15 6.05 27.17 12.28
N CYS A 16 6.68 26.61 13.32
CA CYS A 16 6.54 25.19 13.67
C CYS A 16 5.14 24.83 14.19
N VAL A 17 4.50 25.72 14.95
CA VAL A 17 3.14 25.47 15.47
C VAL A 17 2.09 25.50 14.36
N LEU A 18 2.25 26.38 13.36
CA LEU A 18 1.37 26.42 12.20
C LEU A 18 1.58 25.23 11.27
N LEU A 19 2.83 24.77 11.06
CA LEU A 19 3.11 23.60 10.23
C LEU A 19 2.58 22.29 10.85
N VAL A 20 2.77 22.11 12.17
CA VAL A 20 2.24 20.96 12.91
C VAL A 20 0.71 21.03 12.98
N GLY A 21 0.13 22.22 13.15
CA GLY A 21 -1.32 22.43 13.09
C GLY A 21 -1.91 22.07 11.72
N PHE A 22 -1.25 22.44 10.62
CA PHE A 22 -1.71 22.14 9.26
C PHE A 22 -1.62 20.64 8.95
N ILE A 23 -0.54 19.97 9.36
CA ILE A 23 -0.37 18.51 9.21
C ILE A 23 -1.39 17.76 10.07
N LEU A 24 -1.64 18.18 11.31
CA LEU A 24 -2.64 17.55 12.17
C LEU A 24 -4.07 17.75 11.66
N VAL A 25 -4.38 18.91 11.06
CA VAL A 25 -5.68 19.17 10.41
C VAL A 25 -5.83 18.33 9.15
N GLN A 26 -4.80 18.19 8.32
CA GLN A 26 -4.82 17.32 7.14
C GLN A 26 -4.98 15.85 7.51
N VAL A 27 -4.25 15.34 8.51
CA VAL A 27 -4.38 13.96 9.01
C VAL A 27 -5.73 13.73 9.68
N SER A 28 -6.30 14.72 10.36
CA SER A 28 -7.63 14.61 10.99
C SER A 28 -8.77 14.68 9.97
N LEU A 29 -8.68 15.53 8.94
CA LEU A 29 -9.64 15.53 7.82
C LEU A 29 -9.53 14.24 7.01
N LEU A 30 -8.32 13.74 6.76
CA LEU A 30 -8.11 12.48 6.06
C LEU A 30 -8.65 11.30 6.88
N ARG A 31 -8.49 11.32 8.21
CA ARG A 31 -9.10 10.34 9.12
C ARG A 31 -10.64 10.44 9.12
N LEU A 32 -11.23 11.62 9.24
CA LEU A 32 -12.69 11.78 9.22
C LEU A 32 -13.30 11.38 7.86
N LEU A 33 -12.64 11.73 6.74
CA LEU A 33 -13.16 11.47 5.40
C LEU A 33 -12.94 10.04 4.90
N ILE A 34 -11.84 9.38 5.30
CA ILE A 34 -11.60 7.96 4.98
C ILE A 34 -12.33 7.04 5.97
N PHE A 35 -12.55 7.40 7.24
CA PHE A 35 -13.16 6.49 8.20
C PHE A 35 -14.69 6.60 8.32
N ASP A 36 -15.28 7.80 8.36
CA ASP A 36 -16.75 7.90 8.53
C ASP A 36 -17.49 7.54 7.23
N GLY A 37 -16.85 7.78 6.08
CA GLY A 37 -17.35 7.31 4.78
C GLY A 37 -17.27 5.80 4.57
N PHE A 38 -16.36 5.08 5.25
CA PHE A 38 -16.12 3.65 5.05
C PHE A 38 -16.61 2.74 6.19
N LYS A 39 -16.73 3.22 7.45
CA LYS A 39 -17.17 2.40 8.59
C LYS A 39 -18.64 1.95 8.54
N GLU A 40 -19.51 2.64 7.81
CA GLU A 40 -20.93 2.27 7.69
C GLU A 40 -21.21 1.25 6.55
N ALA A 41 -20.23 0.45 6.13
CA ALA A 41 -20.35 -0.51 5.03
C ALA A 41 -21.16 -1.80 5.37
N THR A 42 -21.93 -1.80 6.47
CA THR A 42 -22.71 -2.96 6.95
C THR A 42 -24.22 -2.83 6.76
N SER A 43 -24.68 -1.82 6.02
CA SER A 43 -26.09 -1.67 5.63
C SER A 43 -26.49 -2.70 4.55
N PRO A 44 -27.68 -3.35 4.64
CA PRO A 44 -28.06 -4.46 3.74
C PRO A 44 -28.44 -4.04 2.32
N LEU A 45 -28.47 -2.73 2.01
CA LEU A 45 -28.69 -2.22 0.66
C LEU A 45 -27.65 -1.14 0.35
N PRO A 46 -26.88 -1.25 -0.75
CA PRO A 46 -25.92 -0.23 -1.13
C PRO A 46 -26.69 1.01 -1.60
N ASN A 47 -26.61 2.09 -0.82
CA ASN A 47 -27.08 3.39 -1.26
C ASN A 47 -26.19 3.84 -2.43
N LEU A 48 -26.66 3.64 -3.67
CA LEU A 48 -25.93 3.98 -4.90
C LEU A 48 -25.32 5.38 -4.86
N HIS A 49 -26.02 6.37 -4.28
CA HIS A 49 -25.52 7.74 -4.13
C HIS A 49 -24.27 7.86 -3.25
N ARG A 50 -24.06 6.95 -2.29
CA ARG A 50 -22.90 6.96 -1.41
C ARG A 50 -21.62 6.63 -2.18
N ILE A 51 -21.69 5.64 -3.05
CA ILE A 51 -20.55 5.22 -3.83
C ILE A 51 -20.17 6.27 -4.89
N ASP A 52 -21.17 6.85 -5.56
CA ASP A 52 -20.92 7.95 -6.51
C ASP A 52 -20.30 9.18 -5.81
N ARG A 53 -20.47 9.31 -4.49
CA ARG A 53 -19.80 10.32 -3.68
C ARG A 53 -18.35 9.94 -3.37
N VAL A 54 -18.07 8.67 -3.05
CA VAL A 54 -16.70 8.17 -2.85
C VAL A 54 -15.88 8.30 -4.13
N MET A 55 -16.44 7.92 -5.28
CA MET A 55 -15.76 8.05 -6.57
C MET A 55 -15.45 9.52 -6.91
N ARG A 56 -16.44 10.41 -6.77
CA ARG A 56 -16.22 11.86 -6.99
C ARG A 56 -15.20 12.44 -6.03
N ARG A 57 -15.33 12.16 -4.73
CA ARG A 57 -14.42 12.73 -3.74
C ARG A 57 -12.99 12.20 -3.90
N GLY A 58 -12.85 10.91 -4.23
CA GLY A 58 -11.55 10.32 -4.53
C GLY A 58 -10.89 10.98 -5.74
N ASN A 59 -11.67 11.22 -6.80
CA ASN A 59 -11.19 11.94 -7.98
C ASN A 59 -10.81 13.39 -7.64
N GLU A 60 -11.61 14.11 -6.87
CA GLU A 60 -11.30 15.48 -6.42
C GLU A 60 -9.97 15.53 -5.66
N LEU A 61 -9.74 14.60 -4.73
CA LEU A 61 -8.49 14.55 -3.94
C LEU A 61 -7.27 14.28 -4.82
N LEU A 62 -7.39 13.43 -5.83
CA LEU A 62 -6.30 13.18 -6.76
C LEU A 62 -6.11 14.31 -7.77
N ILE A 63 -7.18 14.99 -8.20
CA ILE A 63 -7.07 16.17 -9.06
C ILE A 63 -6.37 17.29 -8.29
N GLU A 64 -6.79 17.57 -7.05
CA GLU A 64 -6.17 18.59 -6.20
C GLU A 64 -4.66 18.38 -6.04
N LYS A 65 -4.22 17.12 -5.93
CA LYS A 65 -2.81 16.78 -5.71
C LYS A 65 -2.01 16.49 -6.99
N TYR A 66 -2.66 15.99 -8.03
CA TYR A 66 -2.03 15.42 -9.24
C TYR A 66 -2.79 15.77 -10.53
N GLU A 67 -3.37 16.97 -10.64
CA GLU A 67 -4.12 17.43 -11.82
C GLU A 67 -3.38 17.13 -13.14
N ASN A 68 -2.08 17.42 -13.19
CA ASN A 68 -1.21 17.21 -14.36
C ASN A 68 -0.93 15.73 -14.71
N ARG A 69 -1.42 14.78 -13.89
CA ARG A 69 -1.24 13.33 -14.07
C ARG A 69 -2.54 12.61 -14.46
N SER A 70 -3.67 13.31 -14.47
CA SER A 70 -4.90 12.79 -15.07
C SER A 70 -4.72 12.68 -16.58
N ARG A 71 -4.92 11.49 -17.14
CA ARG A 71 -4.78 11.24 -18.58
C ARG A 71 -5.93 10.42 -19.11
N ASP A 72 -6.12 10.46 -20.42
CA ASP A 72 -6.97 9.48 -21.09
C ASP A 72 -6.41 8.07 -20.85
N PRO A 73 -7.29 7.06 -20.73
CA PRO A 73 -6.86 5.70 -20.44
C PRO A 73 -6.05 5.16 -21.62
N MET A 74 -4.94 4.49 -21.32
CA MET A 74 -4.10 3.86 -22.33
C MET A 74 -4.86 2.71 -23.01
N GLU A 75 -4.64 2.53 -24.31
CA GLU A 75 -5.18 1.38 -25.04
C GLU A 75 -4.43 0.10 -24.66
N LEU A 76 -5.06 -0.76 -23.85
CA LEU A 76 -4.44 -1.98 -23.33
C LEU A 76 -4.10 -3.03 -24.40
N ARG A 77 -4.63 -2.90 -25.63
CA ARG A 77 -4.41 -3.89 -26.72
C ARG A 77 -2.94 -4.01 -27.14
N TRP A 78 -2.12 -3.00 -26.87
CA TRP A 78 -0.69 -2.98 -27.16
C TRP A 78 0.18 -3.34 -25.95
N CYS A 79 -0.44 -3.65 -24.82
CA CYS A 79 0.24 -3.95 -23.58
C CYS A 79 0.32 -5.45 -23.31
N LYS A 80 1.35 -5.86 -22.59
CA LYS A 80 1.54 -7.26 -22.17
C LYS A 80 0.90 -7.47 -20.80
N LYS A 81 -0.01 -8.45 -20.65
CA LYS A 81 -0.50 -8.83 -19.32
C LYS A 81 0.63 -9.46 -18.51
N ILE A 82 0.97 -8.87 -17.36
CA ILE A 82 2.06 -9.33 -16.49
C ILE A 82 1.57 -9.87 -15.14
N GLY A 83 0.31 -9.60 -14.77
CA GLY A 83 -0.27 -10.12 -13.54
C GLY A 83 -1.79 -10.08 -13.56
N GLU A 84 -2.41 -10.99 -12.82
CA GLU A 84 -3.85 -11.06 -12.66
C GLU A 84 -4.19 -11.54 -11.25
N GLY A 85 -5.02 -10.78 -10.55
CA GLY A 85 -5.56 -11.11 -9.24
C GLY A 85 -7.09 -11.14 -9.25
N TRP A 86 -7.69 -11.21 -8.07
CA TRP A 86 -9.15 -11.30 -7.94
C TRP A 86 -9.88 -10.02 -8.29
N THR A 87 -9.24 -8.86 -8.04
CA THR A 87 -9.81 -7.52 -8.25
C THR A 87 -9.15 -6.73 -9.36
N LYS A 88 -7.89 -7.05 -9.70
CA LYS A 88 -7.08 -6.24 -10.62
C LYS A 88 -6.29 -7.08 -11.60
N VAL A 89 -6.07 -6.52 -12.77
CA VAL A 89 -5.14 -7.02 -13.79
C VAL A 89 -4.04 -5.98 -13.94
N VAL A 90 -2.81 -6.43 -14.12
CA VAL A 90 -1.65 -5.56 -14.32
C VAL A 90 -1.07 -5.83 -15.70
N TYR A 91 -0.88 -4.75 -16.46
CA TYR A 91 -0.27 -4.75 -17.78
C TYR A 91 1.06 -4.00 -17.75
N GLU A 92 1.99 -4.43 -18.59
CA GLU A 92 3.18 -3.67 -18.95
C GLU A 92 2.88 -2.92 -20.25
N CYS A 93 2.95 -1.59 -20.21
CA CYS A 93 2.76 -0.70 -21.35
C CYS A 93 3.96 0.24 -21.41
N GLU A 94 4.76 0.24 -22.47
CA GLU A 94 5.86 1.22 -22.67
C GLU A 94 6.80 1.39 -21.43
N GLY A 95 7.09 0.30 -20.71
CA GLY A 95 7.96 0.34 -19.52
C GLY A 95 7.28 0.83 -18.24
N VAL A 96 5.96 1.01 -18.23
CA VAL A 96 5.16 1.28 -17.02
C VAL A 96 4.23 0.13 -16.68
N ALA A 97 3.92 -0.03 -15.39
CA ALA A 97 2.92 -0.96 -14.90
C ALA A 97 1.56 -0.25 -14.84
N VAL A 98 0.57 -0.77 -15.57
CA VAL A 98 -0.79 -0.24 -15.63
C VAL A 98 -1.73 -1.21 -14.93
N LYS A 99 -2.30 -0.78 -13.80
CA LYS A 99 -3.29 -1.53 -13.03
C LYS A 99 -4.70 -1.15 -13.48
N VAL A 100 -5.52 -2.15 -13.78
CA VAL A 100 -6.92 -1.98 -14.20
C VAL A 100 -7.83 -2.97 -13.46
N PRO A 101 -9.15 -2.75 -13.40
CA PRO A 101 -10.06 -3.68 -12.75
C PRO A 101 -10.13 -5.02 -13.47
N ASN A 102 -10.20 -6.11 -12.70
CA ASN A 102 -10.51 -7.43 -13.24
C ASN A 102 -12.02 -7.62 -13.32
N THR A 103 -12.62 -7.18 -14.44
CA THR A 103 -14.07 -7.28 -14.68
C THR A 103 -14.56 -8.71 -14.96
N VAL A 104 -13.66 -9.69 -15.02
CA VAL A 104 -13.98 -11.12 -15.07
C VAL A 104 -13.44 -11.87 -13.86
N GLY A 105 -12.90 -11.14 -12.86
CA GLY A 105 -12.21 -11.69 -11.70
C GLY A 105 -13.15 -12.29 -10.66
N LYS A 106 -12.55 -13.04 -9.72
CA LYS A 106 -13.30 -13.75 -8.67
C LYS A 106 -14.19 -12.81 -7.85
N ASN A 107 -13.71 -11.63 -7.46
CA ASN A 107 -14.50 -10.74 -6.61
C ASN A 107 -15.77 -10.23 -7.31
N LEU A 108 -15.70 -9.96 -8.62
CA LEU A 108 -16.90 -9.56 -9.37
C LEU A 108 -17.88 -10.73 -9.50
N ARG A 109 -17.38 -11.94 -9.82
CA ARG A 109 -18.22 -13.14 -9.92
C ARG A 109 -18.91 -13.47 -8.60
N ASP A 110 -18.16 -13.50 -7.50
CA ASP A 110 -18.70 -13.75 -6.17
C ASP A 110 -19.74 -12.69 -5.75
N CYS A 111 -19.55 -11.43 -6.15
CA CYS A 111 -20.53 -10.37 -5.91
C CYS A 111 -21.83 -10.62 -6.71
N LEU A 112 -21.70 -10.97 -7.99
CA LEU A 112 -22.84 -11.26 -8.86
C LEU A 112 -23.66 -12.47 -8.38
N GLU A 113 -22.99 -13.46 -7.77
CA GLU A 113 -23.63 -14.66 -7.21
C GLU A 113 -24.41 -14.37 -5.92
N LYS A 114 -23.95 -13.44 -5.08
CA LYS A 114 -24.58 -13.11 -3.78
C LYS A 114 -25.85 -12.28 -3.91
N GLU A 115 -25.90 -11.38 -4.88
CA GLU A 115 -27.07 -10.56 -5.14
C GLU A 115 -28.07 -11.40 -5.95
N MET A 116 -29.00 -12.16 -5.36
CA MET A 116 -29.92 -13.02 -6.15
C MET A 116 -31.26 -12.34 -6.52
N ASP A 117 -31.68 -11.32 -5.77
CA ASP A 117 -33.05 -10.79 -5.82
C ASP A 117 -33.24 -9.55 -6.72
N THR A 118 -32.24 -9.18 -7.52
CA THR A 118 -32.29 -7.99 -8.38
C THR A 118 -31.92 -8.28 -9.83
N SER A 119 -32.35 -7.39 -10.74
CA SER A 119 -32.05 -7.54 -12.18
C SER A 119 -30.54 -7.66 -12.44
N LEU A 120 -30.13 -8.53 -13.37
CA LEU A 120 -28.70 -8.75 -13.68
C LEU A 120 -27.96 -7.44 -14.00
N LYS A 121 -28.61 -6.50 -14.69
CA LYS A 121 -28.05 -5.18 -14.99
C LYS A 121 -27.73 -4.39 -13.72
N PHE A 122 -28.67 -4.32 -12.78
CA PHE A 122 -28.49 -3.63 -11.51
C PHE A 122 -27.34 -4.25 -10.70
N ARG A 123 -27.30 -5.58 -10.62
CA ARG A 123 -26.23 -6.33 -9.94
C ARG A 123 -24.86 -6.06 -10.52
N SER A 124 -24.76 -6.12 -11.85
CA SER A 124 -23.51 -5.82 -12.54
C SER A 124 -23.02 -4.41 -12.21
N GLU A 125 -23.91 -3.41 -12.19
CA GLU A 125 -23.53 -2.04 -11.85
C GLU A 125 -23.04 -1.93 -10.41
N VAL A 126 -23.77 -2.49 -9.44
CA VAL A 126 -23.37 -2.51 -8.02
C VAL A 126 -22.01 -3.20 -7.82
N CYS A 127 -21.81 -4.36 -8.45
CA CYS A 127 -20.57 -5.12 -8.30
C CYS A 127 -19.36 -4.45 -8.97
N LYS A 128 -19.53 -3.91 -10.18
CA LYS A 128 -18.47 -3.13 -10.86
C LYS A 128 -18.09 -1.90 -10.04
N ARG A 129 -19.08 -1.30 -9.41
CA ARG A 129 -18.92 -0.11 -8.58
C ARG A 129 -18.11 -0.41 -7.31
N HIS A 130 -18.41 -1.47 -6.57
CA HIS A 130 -17.58 -1.92 -5.44
C HIS A 130 -16.13 -2.24 -5.88
N LEU A 131 -15.97 -2.80 -7.09
CA LEU A 131 -14.65 -3.08 -7.66
C LEU A 131 -13.85 -1.79 -7.87
N ILE A 132 -14.46 -0.76 -8.49
CA ILE A 132 -13.82 0.56 -8.68
C ILE A 132 -13.51 1.21 -7.34
N GLU A 133 -14.42 1.19 -6.37
CA GLU A 133 -14.20 1.78 -5.05
C GLU A 133 -12.98 1.18 -4.35
N SER A 134 -12.82 -0.14 -4.42
CA SER A 134 -11.65 -0.83 -3.85
C SER A 134 -10.35 -0.33 -4.48
N LEU A 135 -10.34 -0.05 -5.79
CA LEU A 135 -9.16 0.42 -6.51
C LEU A 135 -8.89 1.91 -6.30
N ILE A 136 -9.94 2.72 -6.18
CA ILE A 136 -9.82 4.13 -5.76
C ILE A 136 -9.23 4.20 -4.35
N LYS A 137 -9.72 3.38 -3.42
CA LYS A 137 -9.17 3.30 -2.05
C LYS A 137 -7.69 2.92 -2.08
N ASP A 138 -7.31 1.89 -2.85
CA ASP A 138 -5.91 1.47 -3.07
C ASP A 138 -5.05 2.66 -3.54
N THR A 139 -5.51 3.35 -4.59
CA THR A 139 -4.82 4.51 -5.18
C THR A 139 -4.68 5.67 -4.21
N ILE A 140 -5.77 6.09 -3.55
CA ILE A 140 -5.73 7.18 -2.56
C ILE A 140 -4.79 6.81 -1.42
N THR A 141 -4.84 5.57 -0.94
CA THR A 141 -3.99 5.10 0.16
C THR A 141 -2.52 5.18 -0.23
N MET A 142 -2.16 4.76 -1.44
CA MET A 142 -0.81 4.94 -1.99
C MET A 142 -0.36 6.41 -1.91
N THR A 143 -1.23 7.36 -2.28
CA THR A 143 -0.87 8.80 -2.24
C THR A 143 -0.68 9.37 -0.84
N THR A 144 -1.07 8.64 0.21
CA THR A 144 -0.80 9.03 1.60
C THR A 144 0.64 8.73 2.04
N PHE A 145 1.37 7.94 1.25
CA PHE A 145 2.80 7.64 1.43
C PHE A 145 3.69 8.43 0.46
N ASP A 146 3.15 9.48 -0.15
CA ASP A 146 3.87 10.30 -1.13
C ASP A 146 5.21 10.81 -0.56
N GLY A 147 6.27 10.61 -1.34
CA GLY A 147 7.65 10.90 -0.95
C GLY A 147 8.38 9.76 -0.22
N ASP A 148 7.74 8.65 0.17
CA ASP A 148 8.47 7.48 0.69
C ASP A 148 9.16 6.74 -0.47
N PRO A 149 10.49 6.48 -0.39
CA PRO A 149 11.24 5.82 -1.47
C PRO A 149 10.85 4.36 -1.70
N MET A 150 10.04 3.76 -0.84
CA MET A 150 9.51 2.39 -1.01
C MET A 150 8.07 2.37 -1.51
N VAL A 151 7.56 3.48 -2.01
CA VAL A 151 6.25 3.58 -2.64
C VAL A 151 6.43 4.09 -4.07
N PRO A 152 5.91 3.37 -5.07
CA PRO A 152 6.14 3.75 -6.46
C PRO A 152 5.42 5.06 -6.75
N GLU A 153 6.08 5.92 -7.53
CA GLU A 153 5.47 7.16 -7.96
C GLU A 153 4.21 6.90 -8.81
N LEU A 154 3.14 7.65 -8.55
CA LEU A 154 1.96 7.65 -9.40
C LEU A 154 2.25 8.39 -10.70
N ILE A 155 2.51 7.70 -11.81
CA ILE A 155 2.83 8.34 -13.11
C ILE A 155 1.58 8.98 -13.71
N ALA A 156 0.49 8.22 -13.77
CA ALA A 156 -0.78 8.66 -14.35
C ALA A 156 -1.94 7.89 -13.74
N TYR A 157 -3.13 8.47 -13.80
CA TYR A 157 -4.37 7.77 -13.45
C TYR A 157 -5.50 8.18 -14.38
N HIS A 158 -6.50 7.31 -14.48
CA HIS A 158 -7.78 7.58 -15.10
C HIS A 158 -8.88 6.98 -14.23
N PHE A 159 -9.83 7.80 -13.77
CA PHE A 159 -11.02 7.33 -13.07
C PHE A 159 -12.23 7.45 -13.99
N PRO A 160 -13.03 6.39 -14.12
CA PRO A 160 -14.22 6.44 -14.97
C PRO A 160 -15.25 7.39 -14.36
N ALA A 161 -16.05 8.03 -15.22
CA ALA A 161 -17.12 8.93 -14.79
C ALA A 161 -18.24 8.20 -14.04
N ASP A 162 -18.43 6.91 -14.33
CA ASP A 162 -19.45 6.05 -13.73
C ASP A 162 -19.03 4.57 -13.72
N SER A 163 -19.83 3.73 -13.07
CA SER A 163 -19.60 2.29 -12.96
C SER A 163 -19.78 1.50 -14.26
N SER A 164 -20.48 2.07 -15.25
CA SER A 164 -20.73 1.39 -16.52
C SER A 164 -19.46 1.26 -17.35
N THR A 165 -18.53 2.20 -17.15
CA THR A 165 -17.21 2.29 -17.79
C THR A 165 -16.06 1.86 -16.87
N ALA A 166 -16.33 0.95 -15.92
CA ALA A 166 -15.36 0.46 -14.94
C ALA A 166 -14.00 0.08 -15.57
N GLU A 167 -14.02 -0.59 -16.71
CA GLU A 167 -12.83 -1.02 -17.46
C GLU A 167 -11.88 0.12 -17.86
N ARG A 168 -12.35 1.37 -17.83
CA ARG A 168 -11.52 2.54 -18.09
C ARG A 168 -10.68 2.96 -16.89
N PHE A 169 -10.96 2.47 -15.68
CA PHE A 169 -10.11 2.76 -14.53
C PHE A 169 -8.68 2.29 -14.80
N GLN A 170 -7.71 3.19 -14.63
CA GLN A 170 -6.30 2.88 -14.80
C GLN A 170 -5.45 3.63 -13.78
N VAL A 171 -4.41 2.95 -13.28
CA VAL A 171 -3.36 3.55 -12.46
C VAL A 171 -2.03 3.09 -13.00
N SER A 172 -1.16 4.04 -13.34
CA SER A 172 0.15 3.78 -13.91
C SER A 172 1.25 4.11 -12.90
N THR A 173 2.18 3.19 -12.72
CA THR A 173 3.36 3.34 -11.86
C THR A 173 4.61 2.87 -12.61
N PRO A 174 5.83 3.17 -12.15
CA PRO A 174 7.03 2.55 -12.69
C PRO A 174 6.89 1.02 -12.70
N LEU A 175 7.40 0.39 -13.77
CA LEU A 175 7.48 -1.06 -13.84
C LEU A 175 8.56 -1.56 -12.88
N GLY A 176 8.22 -2.57 -12.08
CA GLY A 176 9.15 -3.24 -11.17
C GLY A 176 9.19 -4.74 -11.42
N THR A 177 10.26 -5.38 -10.95
CA THR A 177 10.40 -6.84 -11.00
C THR A 177 9.75 -7.45 -9.75
N PRO A 178 8.78 -8.37 -9.86
CA PRO A 178 8.17 -9.01 -8.70
C PRO A 178 9.17 -9.68 -7.76
N ILE A 179 8.93 -9.58 -6.45
CA ILE A 179 9.69 -10.33 -5.45
C ILE A 179 9.01 -11.69 -5.24
N ASP A 180 9.43 -12.67 -6.03
CA ASP A 180 8.94 -14.05 -5.96
C ASP A 180 10.00 -15.02 -5.40
N THR A 181 9.67 -16.31 -5.37
CA THR A 181 10.58 -17.35 -4.83
C THR A 181 11.86 -17.43 -5.65
N ILE A 182 11.76 -17.34 -6.97
CA ILE A 182 12.90 -17.50 -7.86
C ILE A 182 13.81 -16.28 -7.70
N SER A 183 13.24 -15.07 -7.68
CA SER A 183 14.02 -13.85 -7.47
C SER A 183 14.76 -13.89 -6.13
N LEU A 184 14.09 -14.29 -5.05
CA LEU A 184 14.71 -14.37 -3.71
C LEU A 184 15.84 -15.40 -3.65
N LEU A 185 15.66 -16.58 -4.26
CA LEU A 185 16.70 -17.61 -4.31
C LEU A 185 17.89 -17.21 -5.20
N SER A 186 17.66 -16.37 -6.21
CA SER A 186 18.71 -15.87 -7.10
C SER A 186 19.53 -14.71 -6.53
N MET A 187 19.01 -13.99 -5.53
CA MET A 187 19.76 -12.95 -4.82
C MET A 187 20.93 -13.59 -4.05
N ASP A 188 22.00 -12.85 -3.82
CA ASP A 188 22.96 -13.27 -2.81
C ASP A 188 22.39 -13.10 -1.40
N TRP A 189 23.04 -13.70 -0.41
CA TRP A 189 22.54 -13.67 0.96
C TRP A 189 22.53 -12.25 1.54
N VAL A 190 23.53 -11.43 1.23
CA VAL A 190 23.63 -10.06 1.74
C VAL A 190 22.51 -9.18 1.17
N ASP A 191 22.20 -9.32 -0.11
CA ASP A 191 21.13 -8.58 -0.77
C ASP A 191 19.74 -9.02 -0.28
N ARG A 192 19.54 -10.31 0.05
CA ARG A 192 18.34 -10.75 0.79
C ARG A 192 18.24 -10.04 2.14
N MET A 193 19.32 -9.94 2.90
CA MET A 193 19.33 -9.25 4.19
C MET A 193 19.00 -7.75 4.05
N LYS A 194 19.58 -7.07 3.04
CA LYS A 194 19.25 -5.67 2.74
C LYS A 194 17.79 -5.49 2.34
N LEU A 195 17.23 -6.43 1.56
CA LEU A 195 15.82 -6.41 1.19
C LEU A 195 14.93 -6.46 2.43
N VAL A 196 15.17 -7.41 3.34
CA VAL A 196 14.41 -7.53 4.59
C VAL A 196 14.58 -6.27 5.44
N GLN A 197 15.81 -5.74 5.54
CA GLN A 197 16.09 -4.52 6.29
C GLN A 197 15.31 -3.30 5.76
N ASN A 198 15.33 -3.09 4.44
CA ASN A 198 14.58 -2.00 3.82
C ASN A 198 13.09 -2.10 4.14
N ILE A 199 12.50 -3.30 4.04
CA ILE A 199 11.08 -3.51 4.37
C ILE A 199 10.83 -3.27 5.86
N THR A 200 11.68 -3.78 6.75
CA THR A 200 11.59 -3.54 8.21
C THR A 200 11.60 -2.05 8.53
N HIS A 201 12.54 -1.29 7.94
CA HIS A 201 12.65 0.15 8.14
C HIS A 201 11.44 0.90 7.59
N PHE A 202 10.89 0.49 6.45
CA PHE A 202 9.64 1.04 5.93
C PHE A 202 8.47 0.82 6.89
N MET A 203 8.34 -0.39 7.47
CA MET A 203 7.30 -0.67 8.45
C MET A 203 7.47 0.15 9.74
N GLN A 204 8.72 0.34 10.22
CA GLN A 204 9.00 1.18 11.38
C GLN A 204 8.66 2.65 11.13
N ARG A 205 9.00 3.21 9.96
CA ARG A 205 8.63 4.59 9.57
C ARG A 205 7.12 4.76 9.50
N ASN A 206 6.40 3.72 9.08
CA ASN A 206 4.95 3.71 8.92
C ASN A 206 4.23 2.96 10.07
N ALA A 207 4.78 3.02 11.28
CA ALA A 207 4.25 2.29 12.44
C ALA A 207 2.85 2.74 12.90
N ASP A 208 2.35 3.88 12.43
CA ASP A 208 0.96 4.32 12.62
C ASP A 208 -0.03 3.63 11.66
N ARG A 209 0.47 2.74 10.80
CA ARG A 209 -0.30 1.93 9.85
C ARG A 209 -0.28 0.47 10.25
N HIS A 210 -1.34 -0.23 9.87
CA HIS A 210 -1.51 -1.67 9.99
C HIS A 210 -1.75 -2.25 8.61
N PHE A 211 -0.73 -2.93 8.10
CA PHE A 211 -0.74 -3.72 6.87
C PHE A 211 -1.29 -5.12 7.17
N ALA A 212 -2.58 -5.34 6.95
CA ALA A 212 -3.24 -6.58 7.35
C ALA A 212 -2.76 -7.78 6.50
N ASP A 213 -2.61 -7.57 5.19
CA ASP A 213 -2.16 -8.60 4.23
C ASP A 213 -0.67 -8.46 3.89
N LEU A 214 0.21 -8.18 4.85
CA LEU A 214 1.64 -8.03 4.54
C LEU A 214 2.20 -9.36 3.99
N ARG A 215 2.62 -9.34 2.71
CA ARG A 215 3.27 -10.47 2.05
C ARG A 215 4.24 -10.05 0.95
N ARG A 216 5.22 -10.89 0.64
CA ARG A 216 6.26 -10.60 -0.37
C ARG A 216 5.72 -10.27 -1.77
N GLN A 217 4.61 -10.88 -2.19
CA GLN A 217 4.00 -10.64 -3.50
C GLN A 217 3.41 -9.23 -3.65
N GLN A 218 3.31 -8.48 -2.56
CA GLN A 218 2.92 -7.07 -2.60
C GLN A 218 4.10 -6.13 -2.85
N PHE A 219 5.31 -6.66 -3.04
CA PHE A 219 6.49 -5.87 -3.34
C PHE A 219 7.06 -6.17 -4.72
N VAL A 220 7.64 -5.14 -5.33
CA VAL A 220 8.44 -5.23 -6.56
C VAL A 220 9.77 -4.51 -6.35
N MET A 221 10.80 -4.92 -7.07
CA MET A 221 12.08 -4.21 -7.13
C MET A 221 12.01 -3.14 -8.23
N ILE A 222 12.24 -1.88 -7.85
CA ILE A 222 12.43 -0.76 -8.77
C ILE A 222 13.75 -0.10 -8.36
N ASN A 223 14.70 0.00 -9.30
CA ASN A 223 16.04 0.57 -9.07
C ASN A 223 16.73 -0.01 -7.82
N SER A 224 16.69 -1.34 -7.66
CA SER A 224 17.27 -2.08 -6.53
C SER A 224 16.65 -1.80 -5.15
N LEU A 225 15.52 -1.10 -5.09
CA LEU A 225 14.76 -0.89 -3.85
C LEU A 225 13.41 -1.62 -3.90
N PRO A 226 12.99 -2.26 -2.79
CA PRO A 226 11.64 -2.81 -2.69
C PRO A 226 10.60 -1.69 -2.65
N HIS A 227 9.55 -1.84 -3.44
CA HIS A 227 8.42 -0.92 -3.50
C HIS A 227 7.12 -1.66 -3.25
N LEU A 228 6.31 -1.15 -2.32
CA LEU A 228 4.98 -1.68 -2.04
C LEU A 228 4.03 -1.32 -3.18
N ILE A 229 3.31 -2.31 -3.70
CA ILE A 229 2.39 -2.15 -4.84
C ILE A 229 0.94 -2.49 -4.51
N ASP A 230 0.61 -2.88 -3.28
CA ASP A 230 -0.75 -3.20 -2.86
C ASP A 230 -1.10 -2.49 -1.55
N PHE A 231 -2.08 -1.58 -1.61
CA PHE A 231 -2.47 -0.70 -0.51
C PHE A 231 -3.92 -0.94 -0.05
N GLY A 232 -4.62 -1.94 -0.60
CA GLY A 232 -6.04 -2.20 -0.32
C GLY A 232 -6.36 -2.49 1.16
N ASP A 233 -5.43 -3.13 1.85
CA ASP A 233 -5.58 -3.67 3.21
C ASP A 233 -4.71 -2.96 4.25
N ILE A 234 -4.52 -1.65 4.06
CA ILE A 234 -3.80 -0.79 5.01
C ILE A 234 -4.79 0.07 5.78
N ASN A 235 -4.68 0.06 7.11
CA ASN A 235 -5.50 0.88 8.00
C ASN A 235 -4.63 1.68 8.96
N PHE A 236 -5.09 2.85 9.41
CA PHE A 236 -4.43 3.52 10.53
C PHE A 236 -4.66 2.75 11.83
N THR A 237 -3.65 2.72 12.70
CA THR A 237 -3.73 2.10 14.02
C THR A 237 -3.14 3.01 15.10
N ALA A 238 -3.79 3.01 16.27
CA ALA A 238 -3.22 3.60 17.47
C ALA A 238 -2.32 2.62 18.24
N ASN A 239 -2.51 1.31 18.02
CA ASN A 239 -1.74 0.26 18.70
C ASN A 239 -0.51 -0.11 17.88
N ARG A 240 0.53 0.74 17.98
CA ARG A 240 1.79 0.57 17.24
C ARG A 240 2.52 -0.72 17.63
N THR A 241 2.46 -1.10 18.91
CA THR A 241 3.10 -2.33 19.40
C THR A 241 2.49 -3.57 18.77
N ALA A 242 1.16 -3.70 18.78
CA ALA A 242 0.50 -4.83 18.12
C ALA A 242 0.75 -4.86 16.61
N SER A 243 0.81 -3.68 15.96
CA SER A 243 1.17 -3.58 14.54
C SER A 243 2.59 -4.07 14.29
N SER A 244 3.56 -3.63 15.09
CA SER A 244 4.96 -4.06 15.01
C SER A 244 5.10 -5.57 15.19
N ILE A 245 4.37 -6.16 16.17
CA ILE A 245 4.39 -7.61 16.38
C ILE A 245 3.84 -8.36 15.16
N HIS A 246 2.69 -7.91 14.65
CA HIS A 246 2.09 -8.48 13.44
C HIS A 246 3.04 -8.38 12.24
N HIS A 247 3.61 -7.21 11.94
CA HIS A 247 4.51 -7.03 10.80
C HIS A 247 5.77 -7.87 10.94
N ALA A 248 6.35 -7.94 12.13
CA ALA A 248 7.55 -8.73 12.36
C ALA A 248 7.30 -10.23 12.16
N ALA A 249 6.17 -10.75 12.66
CA ALA A 249 5.77 -12.13 12.40
C ALA A 249 5.58 -12.40 10.89
N ARG A 250 4.92 -11.49 10.16
CA ARG A 250 4.74 -11.61 8.71
C ARG A 250 6.07 -11.56 7.95
N LEU A 251 7.01 -10.69 8.34
CA LEU A 251 8.33 -10.63 7.74
C LEU A 251 9.16 -11.88 8.04
N TYR A 252 9.05 -12.41 9.26
CA TYR A 252 9.68 -13.66 9.62
C TYR A 252 9.20 -14.79 8.70
N ASP A 253 7.88 -14.98 8.59
CA ASP A 253 7.27 -16.03 7.77
C ASP A 253 7.61 -15.87 6.28
N ASP A 254 7.44 -14.68 5.71
CA ASP A 254 7.53 -14.51 4.27
C ASP A 254 8.96 -14.37 3.74
N PHE A 255 9.90 -13.96 4.58
CA PHE A 255 11.28 -13.69 4.15
C PHE A 255 12.33 -14.50 4.92
N ILE A 256 12.26 -14.54 6.26
CA ILE A 256 13.38 -15.07 7.07
C ILE A 256 13.36 -16.60 7.08
N ASP A 257 12.24 -17.18 7.51
CA ASP A 257 12.09 -18.64 7.69
C ASP A 257 12.36 -19.40 6.39
N HIS A 258 11.90 -18.85 5.26
CA HIS A 258 12.00 -19.51 3.97
C HIS A 258 13.27 -19.19 3.16
N PHE A 259 13.83 -17.98 3.27
CA PHE A 259 14.83 -17.50 2.30
C PHE A 259 16.15 -17.04 2.91
N VAL A 260 16.18 -16.60 4.16
CA VAL A 260 17.42 -16.12 4.78
C VAL A 260 18.39 -17.27 5.10
N HIS A 261 17.89 -18.47 5.41
CA HIS A 261 18.75 -19.64 5.62
C HIS A 261 19.52 -20.07 4.37
N VAL A 262 18.95 -19.82 3.19
CA VAL A 262 19.53 -20.28 1.93
C VAL A 262 20.80 -19.47 1.65
N GLY A 263 21.94 -20.17 1.53
CA GLY A 263 23.24 -19.53 1.25
C GLY A 263 23.78 -18.68 2.39
N ALA A 264 23.24 -18.81 3.59
CA ALA A 264 23.76 -18.13 4.78
C ALA A 264 25.19 -18.56 5.11
N PRO A 265 26.03 -17.64 5.63
CA PRO A 265 27.26 -18.06 6.29
C PRO A 265 26.92 -19.01 7.45
N GLY A 266 27.74 -20.04 7.65
CA GLY A 266 27.48 -21.03 8.69
C GLY A 266 27.36 -20.38 10.08
N GLY A 267 26.44 -20.90 10.91
CA GLY A 267 26.32 -20.50 12.31
C GLY A 267 25.16 -19.56 12.66
N ILE A 268 24.30 -19.17 11.70
CA ILE A 268 23.14 -18.30 11.99
C ILE A 268 21.89 -19.04 12.51
N ASP A 269 21.92 -20.38 12.57
CA ASP A 269 20.76 -21.18 12.97
C ASP A 269 20.31 -20.87 14.40
N ARG A 270 21.27 -20.51 15.27
CA ARG A 270 20.96 -20.12 16.65
C ARG A 270 20.15 -18.83 16.71
N GLU A 271 20.52 -17.86 15.90
CA GLU A 271 19.87 -16.56 15.80
C GLU A 271 18.46 -16.70 15.22
N ILE A 272 18.29 -17.52 14.18
CA ILE A 272 16.96 -17.74 13.60
C ILE A 272 16.07 -18.52 14.56
N LEU A 273 16.60 -19.53 15.26
CA LEU A 273 15.86 -20.23 16.32
C LEU A 273 15.45 -19.28 17.47
N ALA A 274 16.25 -18.24 17.74
CA ALA A 274 15.88 -17.22 18.73
C ALA A 274 14.68 -16.38 18.25
N LEU A 275 14.66 -15.97 16.98
CA LEU A 275 13.50 -15.30 16.38
C LEU A 275 12.25 -16.19 16.37
N ALA A 276 12.38 -17.45 15.97
CA ALA A 276 11.27 -18.41 15.96
C ALA A 276 10.62 -18.57 17.35
N LYS A 277 11.42 -18.55 18.43
CA LYS A 277 10.91 -18.55 19.80
C LYS A 277 10.10 -17.30 20.13
N LEU A 278 10.53 -16.13 19.65
CA LEU A 278 9.78 -14.88 19.84
C LEU A 278 8.45 -14.89 19.05
N VAL A 279 8.45 -15.44 17.84
CA VAL A 279 7.21 -15.65 17.06
C VAL A 279 6.23 -16.52 17.84
N ASN A 280 6.67 -17.68 18.33
CA ASN A 280 5.84 -18.60 19.09
C ASN A 280 5.25 -17.98 20.37
N ARG A 281 5.95 -17.03 20.99
CA ARG A 281 5.47 -16.29 22.17
C ARG A 281 4.67 -15.03 21.84
N HIS A 282 4.51 -14.68 20.56
CA HIS A 282 3.89 -13.43 20.10
C HIS A 282 4.62 -12.18 20.64
N GLU A 283 5.94 -12.28 20.75
CA GLU A 283 6.83 -11.23 21.30
C GLU A 283 7.78 -10.67 20.24
N LEU A 284 7.83 -11.25 19.04
CA LEU A 284 8.67 -10.75 17.96
C LEU A 284 8.22 -9.35 17.55
N THR A 285 9.15 -8.41 17.36
CA THR A 285 8.88 -7.02 16.95
C THR A 285 9.81 -6.64 15.80
N LEU A 286 9.54 -5.52 15.14
CA LEU A 286 10.40 -5.04 14.04
C LEU A 286 11.83 -4.74 14.53
N ASP A 287 11.99 -4.30 15.77
CA ASP A 287 13.31 -4.02 16.35
C ASP A 287 14.12 -5.31 16.53
N HIS A 288 13.48 -6.42 16.93
CA HIS A 288 14.14 -7.72 16.98
C HIS A 288 14.61 -8.20 15.59
N ILE A 289 13.85 -7.90 14.53
CA ILE A 289 14.25 -8.22 13.15
C ILE A 289 15.46 -7.38 12.74
N ASP A 290 15.45 -6.08 13.03
CA ASP A 290 16.58 -5.19 12.70
C ASP A 290 17.85 -5.58 13.46
N GLU A 291 17.76 -5.84 14.76
CA GLU A 291 18.86 -6.35 15.59
C GLU A 291 19.43 -7.68 15.06
N PHE A 292 18.56 -8.58 14.61
CA PHE A 292 18.97 -9.83 13.96
C PHE A 292 19.78 -9.54 12.70
N ILE A 293 19.28 -8.68 11.81
CA ILE A 293 19.95 -8.33 10.56
C ILE A 293 21.32 -7.71 10.84
N GLU A 294 21.39 -6.71 11.73
CA GLU A 294 22.63 -6.06 12.11
C GLU A 294 23.66 -7.03 12.69
N LYS A 295 23.19 -8.05 13.41
CA LYS A 295 24.07 -9.05 14.03
C LYS A 295 24.64 -10.02 13.01
N VAL A 296 23.85 -10.48 12.04
CA VAL A 296 24.30 -11.53 11.11
C VAL A 296 25.05 -10.99 9.90
N VAL A 297 24.84 -9.72 9.52
CA VAL A 297 25.51 -9.08 8.38
C VAL A 297 26.93 -8.58 8.71
N LYS A 298 27.26 -8.40 10.01
CA LYS A 298 28.60 -8.02 10.48
C LYS A 298 29.58 -9.18 10.43
#